data_AF-A0A164BSI9-F1
#
_entry.id   AF-A0A164BSI9-F1
#
_cell.length_a   1.000
_cell.length_b   1.000
_cell.length_c   1.000
_cell.angle_alpha   90.00
_cell.angle_beta   90.00
_cell.angle_gamma   90.00
#
_symmetry.space_group_name_H-M   'P 1'
#
loop_
_entity.id
_entity.type
_entity.pdbx_description
1 polymer ?
#
loop_
_entity_poly.entity_id
_entity_poly.type
_entity_poly.pdbx_seq_one_letter_code
_entity_poly.pdbx_strand_id
1 'polypeptide(L)'
;MYCTYQLSLKCFTSDIKQNRLIQAANHEDFPGLYPRLGRKKEISYPDVFLINATKDIIMFMYDDRGCEVIAKNKETIRNLYKKYKEWIPNYE
;
A
#
# COMPACT_ATOMS: atom_id res chain seq x y z
N MET A 1 5.62 -4.07 28.30
CA MET A 1 5.55 -2.60 28.14
C MET A 1 5.82 -2.30 26.67
N TYR A 2 4.81 -1.92 25.90
CA TYR A 2 4.98 -1.56 24.48
C TYR A 2 5.35 -0.08 24.41
N CYS A 3 6.49 0.24 23.79
CA CYS A 3 6.89 1.61 23.51
C CYS A 3 6.55 1.90 22.03
N THR A 4 5.67 2.86 21.79
CA THR A 4 5.35 3.32 20.43
C THR A 4 6.28 4.47 20.07
N TYR A 5 7.03 4.32 18.98
CA TYR A 5 7.84 5.39 18.41
C TYR A 5 7.14 5.95 17.18
N GLN A 6 6.99 7.27 17.10
CA GLN A 6 6.43 7.96 15.95
C GLN A 6 7.51 8.80 15.27
N LEU A 7 7.66 8.65 13.96
CA LEU A 7 8.53 9.45 13.11
C LEU A 7 7.70 10.13 12.02
N SER A 8 8.02 11.38 11.70
CA SER A 8 7.41 12.10 10.58
C SER A 8 8.51 12.81 9.80
N LEU A 9 8.55 12.58 8.49
CA LEU A 9 9.56 13.15 7.60
C LEU A 9 8.87 14.01 6.55
N LYS A 10 9.22 15.31 6.50
CA LYS A 10 8.84 16.18 5.40
C LYS A 10 9.74 15.88 4.21
N CYS A 11 9.16 15.56 3.07
CA CYS A 11 9.87 15.28 1.83
C CYS A 11 9.02 15.65 0.61
N PHE A 12 9.65 15.77 -0.55
CA PHE A 12 8.96 15.91 -1.82
C PHE A 12 8.60 14.54 -2.38
N THR A 13 7.55 14.51 -3.19
CA THR A 13 7.17 13.31 -3.95
C THR A 13 8.34 12.80 -4.80
N SER A 14 9.20 13.65 -5.33
CA SER A 14 10.40 13.26 -6.10
C SER A 14 11.45 12.49 -5.29
N ASP A 15 11.46 12.68 -3.97
CA ASP A 15 12.43 12.06 -3.06
C ASP A 15 12.05 10.60 -2.78
N ILE A 16 10.77 10.27 -2.92
CA ILE A 16 10.25 8.91 -2.78
C ILE A 16 10.21 8.25 -4.15
N LYS A 17 10.87 7.11 -4.30
CA LYS A 17 10.74 6.27 -5.49
C LYS A 17 9.46 5.41 -5.39
N GLN A 18 8.28 6.00 -5.61
CA GLN A 18 6.98 5.33 -5.37
C GLN A 18 6.88 3.98 -6.07
N ASN A 19 7.23 3.93 -7.36
CA ASN A 19 7.14 2.69 -8.13
C ASN A 19 8.01 1.60 -7.52
N ARG A 20 9.24 1.93 -7.09
CA ARG A 20 10.12 0.96 -6.42
C ARG A 20 9.62 0.57 -5.05
N LEU A 21 9.07 1.51 -4.28
CA LEU A 21 8.52 1.23 -2.96
C LEU A 21 7.31 0.28 -3.06
N ILE A 22 6.36 0.59 -3.94
CA ILE A 22 5.18 -0.25 -4.20
C ILE A 22 5.62 -1.61 -4.72
N GLN A 23 6.57 -1.65 -5.67
CA GLN A 23 7.09 -2.90 -6.19
C GLN A 23 7.76 -3.74 -5.10
N ALA A 24 8.54 -3.13 -4.22
CA ALA A 24 9.21 -3.85 -3.13
C ALA A 24 8.21 -4.39 -2.10
N ALA A 25 7.16 -3.62 -1.76
CA ALA A 25 6.12 -4.05 -0.84
C ALA A 25 5.26 -5.21 -1.40
N ASN A 26 4.99 -5.23 -2.71
CA ASN A 26 4.18 -6.28 -3.35
C ASN A 26 4.97 -7.53 -3.78
N HIS A 27 6.30 -7.54 -3.64
CA HIS A 27 7.16 -8.63 -4.13
C HIS A 27 8.23 -8.97 -3.10
N GLU A 28 7.85 -9.04 -1.82
CA GLU A 28 8.81 -9.27 -0.73
C GLU A 28 9.41 -10.68 -0.74
N ASP A 29 8.72 -11.63 -1.34
CA ASP A 29 9.17 -12.99 -1.63
C ASP A 29 10.29 -13.03 -2.69
N PHE A 30 10.35 -12.04 -3.59
CA PHE A 30 11.41 -11.96 -4.61
C PHE A 30 12.74 -11.42 -4.04
N PRO A 31 13.88 -12.05 -4.38
CA PRO A 31 15.19 -11.56 -3.97
C PRO A 31 15.54 -10.23 -4.66
N GLY A 32 16.26 -9.36 -3.95
CA GLY A 32 16.83 -8.13 -4.53
C GLY A 32 15.93 -6.88 -4.47
N LEU A 33 14.70 -6.98 -3.95
CA LEU A 33 13.82 -5.83 -3.71
C LEU A 33 13.80 -5.42 -2.24
N TYR A 34 13.89 -4.11 -2.00
CA TYR A 34 13.90 -3.48 -0.69
C TYR A 34 13.18 -2.12 -0.75
N PRO A 35 12.55 -1.66 0.35
CA PRO A 35 12.51 -2.28 1.68
C PRO A 35 11.60 -3.52 1.73
N ARG A 36 11.80 -4.38 2.73
CA ARG A 36 10.87 -5.45 3.10
C ARG A 36 10.21 -5.03 4.41
N LEU A 37 8.91 -4.79 4.35
CA LEU A 37 8.11 -4.31 5.47
C LEU A 37 7.70 -5.50 6.35
N GLY A 38 7.46 -6.66 5.75
CA GLY A 38 7.28 -7.93 6.45
C GLY A 38 8.58 -8.39 7.10
N ARG A 39 8.58 -8.52 8.43
CA ARG A 39 9.74 -9.03 9.18
C ARG A 39 9.50 -10.45 9.65
N LYS A 40 10.52 -11.31 9.51
CA LYS A 40 10.53 -12.71 9.99
C LYS A 40 10.21 -12.90 11.49
N LYS A 41 10.25 -11.83 12.30
CA LYS A 41 10.03 -11.86 13.75
C LYS A 41 8.76 -11.12 14.19
N GLU A 42 8.00 -10.54 13.27
CA GLU A 42 6.75 -9.86 13.58
C GLU A 42 5.56 -10.83 13.41
N ILE A 43 4.53 -10.65 14.23
CA ILE A 43 3.36 -11.53 14.28
C ILE A 43 2.49 -11.35 13.02
N SER A 44 2.51 -10.15 12.44
CA SER A 44 1.76 -9.78 11.25
C SER A 44 2.56 -8.83 10.37
N TYR A 45 2.15 -8.74 9.11
CA TYR A 45 2.61 -7.68 8.22
C TYR A 45 2.17 -6.31 8.79
N PRO A 46 2.97 -5.24 8.65
CA PRO A 46 2.56 -3.92 9.10
C PRO A 46 1.42 -3.38 8.23
N ASP A 47 0.50 -2.61 8.81
CA ASP A 47 -0.51 -1.90 8.04
C ASP A 47 0.13 -0.72 7.29
N VAL A 48 0.12 -0.77 5.95
CA VAL A 48 0.77 0.24 5.11
C VAL A 48 -0.27 1.02 4.31
N PHE A 49 -0.34 2.33 4.56
CA PHE A 49 -1.28 3.22 3.89
C PHE A 49 -0.55 4.23 3.01
N LEU A 50 -0.96 4.32 1.74
CA LEU A 50 -0.59 5.38 0.83
C LEU A 50 -1.78 6.31 0.63
N ILE A 51 -1.69 7.52 1.19
CA ILE A 51 -2.78 8.47 1.25
C ILE A 51 -2.59 9.54 0.18
N ASN A 52 -3.53 9.62 -0.76
CA ASN A 52 -3.59 10.69 -1.74
C ASN A 52 -4.68 11.70 -1.36
N ALA A 53 -4.29 12.71 -0.60
CA ALA A 53 -5.22 13.73 -0.10
C ALA A 53 -5.88 14.57 -1.21
N THR A 54 -5.22 14.76 -2.37
CA THR A 54 -5.80 15.57 -3.46
C THR A 54 -6.87 14.82 -4.25
N LYS A 55 -6.81 13.48 -4.24
CA LYS A 55 -7.79 12.62 -4.90
C LYS A 55 -8.81 12.01 -3.96
N ASP A 56 -8.67 12.22 -2.65
CA ASP A 56 -9.49 11.57 -1.60
C ASP A 56 -9.50 10.04 -1.73
N ILE A 57 -8.31 9.45 -1.94
CA ILE A 57 -8.09 8.01 -2.11
C ILE A 57 -7.02 7.54 -1.14
N ILE A 58 -7.25 6.38 -0.53
CA ILE A 58 -6.28 5.64 0.27
C ILE A 58 -6.02 4.31 -0.43
N MET A 59 -4.76 3.95 -0.58
CA MET A 59 -4.36 2.60 -0.96
C MET A 59 -3.80 1.89 0.26
N PHE A 60 -4.43 0.79 0.66
CA PHE A 60 -4.04 -0.03 1.80
C PHE A 60 -3.36 -1.30 1.32
N MET A 61 -2.05 -1.42 1.57
CA MET A 61 -1.26 -2.62 1.24
C MET A 61 -1.21 -3.49 2.49
N TYR A 62 -1.94 -4.61 2.46
CA TYR A 62 -2.09 -5.50 3.61
C TYR A 62 -1.06 -6.64 3.64
N ASP A 63 -0.43 -6.97 2.50
CA ASP A 63 0.78 -7.77 2.34
C ASP A 63 1.23 -7.79 0.87
N ASP A 64 2.06 -8.77 0.48
CA ASP A 64 2.57 -8.96 -0.88
C ASP A 64 1.54 -9.54 -1.87
N ARG A 65 0.33 -9.88 -1.43
CA ARG A 65 -0.74 -10.42 -2.30
C ARG A 65 -1.57 -9.34 -2.98
N GLY A 66 -1.49 -8.09 -2.52
CA GLY A 66 -2.18 -6.98 -3.16
C GLY A 66 -2.53 -5.83 -2.23
N CYS A 67 -3.54 -5.05 -2.64
CA CYS A 67 -3.97 -3.86 -1.93
C CYS A 67 -5.47 -3.59 -2.12
N GLU A 68 -6.03 -2.85 -1.16
CA GLU A 68 -7.36 -2.26 -1.28
C GLU A 68 -7.25 -0.79 -1.70
N VAL A 69 -8.23 -0.33 -2.48
CA VAL A 69 -8.39 1.07 -2.83
C VAL A 69 -9.66 1.59 -2.19
N ILE A 70 -9.49 2.49 -1.22
CA ILE A 70 -10.56 3.00 -0.37
C ILE A 70 -10.79 4.47 -0.71
N ALA A 71 -12.06 4.85 -0.83
CA ALA A 71 -12.48 6.23 -0.97
C ALA A 71 -13.80 6.45 -0.25
N LYS A 72 -14.04 7.69 0.21
CA LYS A 72 -15.29 8.05 0.88
C LYS A 72 -16.51 7.96 -0.06
N ASN A 73 -16.31 8.27 -1.33
CA ASN A 73 -17.36 8.21 -2.35
C ASN A 73 -16.99 7.18 -3.43
N LYS A 74 -17.92 6.26 -3.73
CA LYS A 74 -17.77 5.26 -4.80
C LYS A 74 -17.47 5.88 -6.16
N GLU A 75 -17.99 7.08 -6.43
CA GLU A 75 -17.79 7.75 -7.72
C GLU A 75 -16.32 8.19 -7.91
N THR A 76 -15.60 8.47 -6.82
CA THR A 76 -14.16 8.81 -6.84
C THR A 76 -13.30 7.68 -7.42
N ILE A 77 -13.66 6.42 -7.13
CA ILE A 77 -12.92 5.23 -7.56
C ILE A 77 -13.62 4.45 -8.68
N ARG A 78 -14.78 4.92 -9.15
CA ARG A 78 -15.58 4.23 -10.19
C ARG A 78 -14.79 3.98 -11.47
N ASN A 79 -13.98 4.95 -11.89
CA ASN A 79 -13.14 4.81 -13.08
C ASN A 79 -12.04 3.77 -12.88
N LEU A 80 -11.46 3.69 -11.68
CA LEU A 80 -10.47 2.66 -11.33
C LEU A 80 -11.13 1.29 -11.32
N TYR A 81 -12.29 1.15 -10.67
CA TYR A 81 -13.06 -0.09 -10.65
C TYR A 81 -13.37 -0.59 -12.06
N LYS A 82 -13.91 0.27 -12.93
CA LYS A 82 -14.21 -0.11 -14.33
C LYS A 82 -12.96 -0.55 -15.09
N LYS A 83 -11.82 0.10 -14.85
CA LYS A 83 -10.57 -0.19 -15.56
C LYS A 83 -9.91 -1.49 -15.10
N TYR A 84 -9.94 -1.77 -13.80
CA TYR A 84 -9.24 -2.90 -13.17
C TYR A 84 -10.19 -3.98 -12.66
N LYS A 85 -11.44 -3.99 -13.13
CA LYS A 85 -12.48 -4.94 -12.69
C LYS A 85 -12.01 -6.39 -12.78
N GLU A 86 -11.33 -6.73 -13.85
CA GLU A 86 -10.81 -8.08 -14.12
C GLU A 86 -9.71 -8.54 -13.16
N TRP A 87 -9.11 -7.62 -12.40
CA TRP A 87 -8.09 -7.93 -11.39
C TRP A 87 -8.69 -8.19 -10.01
N ILE A 88 -9.97 -7.87 -9.83
CA ILE A 88 -10.67 -8.07 -8.56
C ILE A 88 -11.10 -9.55 -8.52
N PRO A 89 -10.72 -10.31 -7.48
CA PRO A 89 -11.14 -11.71 -7.36
C PRO A 89 -12.67 -11.80 -7.32
N ASN A 90 -13.24 -12.75 -8.07
CA ASN A 90 -14.63 -13.14 -7.88
C ASN A 90 -14.71 -13.92 -6.56
N TYR A 91 -15.11 -13.25 -5.49
CA TYR A 91 -15.54 -13.93 -4.28
C TYR A 91 -16.97 -14.43 -4.52
N GLU A 92 -17.15 -15.75 -4.57
CA GLU A 92 -18.48 -16.40 -4.53
C GLU A 92 -19.12 -16.25 -3.15
#